data_AF-A0A2N3J9G0-F1
#
_entry.id   AF-A0A2N3J9G0-F1
#
_cell.length_a   1.000
_cell.length_b   1.000
_cell.length_c   1.000
_cell.angle_alpha   90.00
_cell.angle_beta   90.00
_cell.angle_gamma   90.00
#
_symmetry.space_group_name_H-M   'P 1'
#
loop_
_entity.id
_entity.type
_entity.pdbx_description
1 polymer ?
#
loop_
_entity_poly.entity_id
_entity_poly.type
_entity_poly.pdbx_seq_one_letter_code
_entity_poly.pdbx_strand_id
1 'polypeptide(L)'
;MAEYKVKWFASEMQGAPSLGDTTAGALVALLKSVLVTGFGSLTINALAFDAAKGWAVATFTGGHAYQLDSVIQVDGVLPAAYNGEHRVMLVTATQVWFELDGGNPGAPGTGAAMTMKVAPLGWTLTHESGDGKVIIVRPTNVNESGNVSWRFDNTAFSGWTGSNAWGYGAYFAKVAMVEDVVDINTFTTILEHRWPATQRFSAKVWDFVGDNQMLYWLPATSAASYQAIFCMGYIRTIRPGDRYHAVLCHSSTTNAGDNLISWGVRDQPGGVNNSGTPLTSFDQPGQKVIARPYHQLFGSTSWWLKGLFGRFGNGLSVPNGSDNGFYFSTDPIMVIENGNHLRGYMPGFVVPYGDVIAWHRKNFGDLPALPGKKVRFIRGLYQANIQGVDARSLIGFDIIGPWR
;
A
#
# COMPACT_ATOMS: atom_id res chain seq x y z
N MET A 1 -9.49 -6.68 -23.04
CA MET A 1 -9.18 -5.42 -22.35
C MET A 1 -8.15 -5.74 -21.29
N ALA A 2 -7.05 -4.98 -21.23
CA ALA A 2 -6.02 -5.13 -20.22
C ALA A 2 -6.63 -4.89 -18.84
N GLU A 3 -6.21 -5.69 -17.86
CA GLU A 3 -6.70 -5.60 -16.50
C GLU A 3 -5.60 -5.06 -15.59
N TYR A 4 -5.86 -3.93 -14.94
CA TYR A 4 -4.89 -3.26 -14.09
C TYR A 4 -5.09 -3.62 -12.62
N LYS A 5 -4.93 -4.92 -12.32
CA LYS A 5 -5.14 -5.45 -10.96
C LYS A 5 -4.21 -4.84 -9.92
N VAL A 6 -2.97 -4.51 -10.29
CA VAL A 6 -1.96 -3.95 -9.39
C VAL A 6 -1.78 -2.46 -9.63
N LYS A 7 -1.88 -1.68 -8.55
CA LYS A 7 -1.77 -0.23 -8.57
C LYS A 7 -0.85 0.26 -7.46
N TRP A 8 -0.21 1.39 -7.71
CA TRP A 8 0.55 2.12 -6.71
C TRP A 8 0.01 3.53 -6.59
N PHE A 9 0.15 4.11 -5.40
CA PHE A 9 -0.37 5.42 -5.04
C PHE A 9 0.68 6.15 -4.23
N ALA A 10 0.73 7.48 -4.38
CA ALA A 10 1.64 8.33 -3.64
C ALA A 10 0.95 9.64 -3.24
N SER A 11 1.40 10.22 -2.13
CA SER A 11 0.90 11.49 -1.60
C SER A 11 1.07 12.69 -2.53
N GLU A 12 1.90 12.59 -3.56
CA GLU A 12 2.13 13.63 -4.58
C GLU A 12 1.25 13.49 -5.83
N MET A 13 0.40 12.47 -5.89
CA MET A 13 -0.52 12.29 -7.01
C MET A 13 -1.64 13.34 -7.00
N GLN A 14 -2.21 13.57 -8.18
CA GLN A 14 -3.36 14.45 -8.38
C GLN A 14 -4.45 14.19 -7.34
N GLY A 15 -4.78 15.22 -6.54
CA GLY A 15 -5.83 15.15 -5.52
C GLY A 15 -5.67 14.04 -4.49
N ALA A 16 -4.44 13.58 -4.23
CA ALA A 16 -4.12 12.61 -3.20
C ALA A 16 -4.65 13.08 -1.83
N PRO A 17 -5.45 12.27 -1.10
CA PRO A 17 -5.99 12.71 0.18
C PRO A 17 -4.91 12.89 1.25
N SER A 18 -5.12 13.89 2.11
CA SER A 18 -4.27 14.14 3.26
C SER A 18 -4.61 13.15 4.38
N LEU A 19 -3.59 12.55 5.01
CA LEU A 19 -3.76 11.78 6.25
C LEU A 19 -3.98 12.71 7.47
N GLY A 20 -4.00 14.03 7.25
CA GLY A 20 -4.32 15.03 8.27
C GLY A 20 -3.26 15.18 9.35
N ASP A 21 -3.51 16.13 10.25
CA ASP A 21 -2.78 16.30 11.50
C ASP A 21 -3.45 15.46 12.59
N THR A 22 -4.56 15.91 13.16
CA THR A 22 -5.30 15.15 14.20
C THR A 22 -6.76 14.92 13.84
N THR A 23 -7.10 15.08 12.56
CA THR A 23 -8.49 15.05 12.08
C THR A 23 -9.04 13.63 12.11
N ALA A 24 -10.10 13.43 12.88
CA ALA A 24 -10.81 12.15 12.92
C ALA A 24 -11.40 11.82 11.54
N GLY A 25 -11.29 10.56 11.13
CA GLY A 25 -11.72 10.05 9.83
C GLY A 25 -10.71 10.23 8.69
N ALA A 26 -9.60 10.94 8.87
CA ALA A 26 -8.63 11.20 7.79
C ALA A 26 -8.02 9.91 7.21
N LEU A 27 -7.67 8.93 8.04
CA LEU A 27 -7.17 7.64 7.55
C LEU A 27 -8.26 6.88 6.80
N VAL A 28 -9.50 6.91 7.29
CA VAL A 28 -10.63 6.22 6.65
C VAL A 28 -10.94 6.82 5.29
N ALA A 29 -10.94 8.15 5.17
CA ALA A 29 -11.13 8.85 3.90
C ALA A 29 -10.03 8.50 2.89
N LEU A 30 -8.77 8.44 3.35
CA LEU A 30 -7.64 8.01 2.52
C LEU A 30 -7.76 6.55 2.07
N LEU A 31 -8.09 5.63 2.98
CA LEU A 31 -8.25 4.22 2.63
C LEU A 31 -9.42 4.01 1.67
N LYS A 32 -10.57 4.67 1.90
CA LYS A 32 -11.72 4.60 1.01
C LYS A 32 -11.40 5.10 -0.40
N SER A 33 -10.61 6.16 -0.53
CA SER A 33 -10.21 6.67 -1.85
C SER A 33 -9.31 5.70 -2.61
N VAL A 34 -8.35 5.08 -1.93
CA VAL A 34 -7.41 4.14 -2.53
C VAL A 34 -8.06 2.80 -2.85
N LEU A 35 -8.91 2.30 -1.94
CA LEU A 35 -9.48 0.97 -2.05
C LEU A 35 -10.71 0.92 -2.96
N VAL A 36 -11.55 1.96 -2.95
CA VAL A 36 -12.94 1.87 -3.45
C VAL A 36 -13.25 2.92 -4.51
N THR A 37 -13.04 4.20 -4.24
CA THR A 37 -13.62 5.27 -5.09
C THR A 37 -12.68 5.84 -6.16
N GLY A 38 -11.37 5.74 -5.94
CA GLY A 38 -10.37 6.54 -6.63
C GLY A 38 -10.35 7.97 -6.09
N PHE A 39 -9.47 8.80 -6.64
CA PHE A 39 -9.33 10.21 -6.25
C PHE A 39 -8.76 11.07 -7.38
N GLY A 40 -8.73 12.39 -7.18
CA GLY A 40 -8.06 13.29 -8.10
C GLY A 40 -8.80 13.60 -9.39
N SER A 41 -10.12 13.49 -9.42
CA SER A 41 -10.90 13.70 -10.64
C SER A 41 -10.70 15.10 -11.23
N LEU A 42 -10.34 15.16 -12.52
CA LEU A 42 -10.24 16.38 -13.32
C LEU A 42 -11.05 16.22 -14.61
N THR A 43 -11.57 17.35 -15.12
CA THR A 43 -12.18 17.39 -16.45
C THR A 43 -11.11 17.43 -17.52
N ILE A 44 -11.22 16.57 -18.53
CA ILE A 44 -10.34 16.55 -19.69
C ILE A 44 -10.77 17.66 -20.65
N ASN A 45 -9.86 18.55 -21.03
CA ASN A 45 -10.16 19.67 -21.95
C ASN A 45 -10.10 19.23 -23.41
N ALA A 46 -9.17 18.34 -23.76
CA ALA A 46 -9.06 17.74 -25.07
C ALA A 46 -8.52 16.32 -24.96
N LEU A 47 -9.05 15.39 -25.75
CA LEU A 47 -8.59 14.02 -25.83
C LEU A 47 -8.44 13.60 -27.29
N ALA A 48 -7.28 13.09 -27.67
CA ALA A 48 -7.02 12.64 -29.03
C ALA A 48 -6.06 11.45 -29.03
N PHE A 49 -5.85 10.84 -30.20
CA PHE A 49 -4.84 9.82 -30.40
C PHE A 49 -3.56 10.43 -31.00
N ASP A 50 -2.43 10.27 -30.31
CA ASP A 50 -1.11 10.68 -30.77
C ASP A 50 -0.47 9.55 -31.60
N ALA A 51 -0.65 9.62 -32.91
CA ALA A 51 -0.17 8.59 -33.84
C ALA A 51 1.36 8.40 -33.83
N ALA A 52 2.13 9.42 -33.43
CA ALA A 52 3.59 9.31 -33.37
C ALA A 52 4.05 8.44 -32.19
N LYS A 53 3.27 8.41 -31.10
CA LYS A 53 3.56 7.58 -29.91
C LYS A 53 2.74 6.30 -29.86
N GLY A 54 1.61 6.25 -30.58
CA GLY A 54 0.68 5.13 -30.53
C GLY A 54 -0.22 5.13 -29.29
N TRP A 55 -0.41 6.27 -28.63
CA TRP A 55 -1.14 6.40 -27.36
C TRP A 55 -2.22 7.49 -27.43
N ALA A 56 -3.25 7.38 -26.60
CA ALA A 56 -4.16 8.50 -26.36
C ALA A 56 -3.47 9.60 -25.56
N VAL A 57 -3.83 10.86 -25.79
CA VAL A 57 -3.33 12.03 -25.07
C VAL A 57 -4.49 12.88 -24.54
N ALA A 58 -4.57 13.00 -23.22
CA ALA A 58 -5.48 13.91 -22.53
C ALA A 58 -4.76 15.21 -22.19
N THR A 59 -5.42 16.35 -22.43
CA THR A 59 -4.90 17.70 -22.13
C THR A 59 -5.73 18.38 -21.05
N PHE A 60 -5.04 19.05 -20.12
CA PHE A 60 -5.61 19.77 -18.98
C PHE A 60 -5.09 21.21 -18.95
N THR A 61 -5.98 22.20 -19.08
CA THR A 61 -5.62 23.63 -19.11
C THR A 61 -5.06 24.12 -17.79
N GLY A 62 -5.55 23.57 -16.66
CA GLY A 62 -5.08 23.91 -15.31
C GLY A 62 -3.86 23.11 -14.83
N GLY A 63 -3.30 22.25 -15.70
CA GLY A 63 -2.29 21.26 -15.33
C GLY A 63 -2.85 20.09 -14.53
N HIS A 64 -1.96 19.16 -14.16
CA HIS A 64 -2.29 17.98 -13.35
C HIS A 64 -1.06 17.46 -12.59
N ALA A 65 -1.30 16.55 -11.64
CA ALA A 65 -0.26 15.79 -10.95
C ALA A 65 -0.41 14.25 -11.07
N TYR A 66 -1.04 13.77 -12.15
CA TYR A 66 -0.98 12.33 -12.51
C TYR A 66 0.46 11.90 -12.74
N GLN A 67 0.78 10.65 -12.38
CA GLN A 67 2.16 10.15 -12.36
C GLN A 67 2.38 9.03 -13.39
N LEU A 68 3.59 8.96 -13.94
CA LEU A 68 4.02 7.87 -14.83
C LEU A 68 3.81 6.50 -14.17
N ASP A 69 3.38 5.49 -14.93
CA ASP A 69 3.07 4.13 -14.47
C ASP A 69 1.94 4.03 -13.42
N SER A 70 1.27 5.13 -13.05
CA SER A 70 0.03 5.04 -12.27
C SER A 70 -1.12 4.58 -13.18
N VAL A 71 -2.21 4.11 -12.57
CA VAL A 71 -3.41 3.70 -13.30
C VAL A 71 -4.47 4.77 -13.11
N ILE A 72 -4.96 5.30 -14.23
CA ILE A 72 -6.04 6.28 -14.28
C ILE A 72 -7.32 5.61 -14.77
N GLN A 73 -8.46 6.22 -14.46
CA GLN A 73 -9.76 5.85 -15.01
C GLN A 73 -10.28 7.05 -15.82
N VAL A 74 -10.68 6.79 -17.06
CA VAL A 74 -11.34 7.76 -17.95
C VAL A 74 -12.81 7.39 -18.08
N ASP A 75 -13.69 8.39 -17.92
CA ASP A 75 -15.12 8.21 -18.05
C ASP A 75 -15.77 9.34 -18.88
N GLY A 76 -16.94 9.07 -19.45
CA GLY A 76 -17.77 10.08 -20.12
C GLY A 76 -17.34 10.45 -21.55
N VAL A 77 -16.57 9.60 -22.23
CA VAL A 77 -15.99 9.88 -23.55
C VAL A 77 -16.62 9.01 -24.66
N LEU A 78 -16.81 9.59 -25.84
CA LEU A 78 -17.00 8.89 -27.12
C LEU A 78 -15.82 9.19 -28.07
N PRO A 79 -15.32 8.21 -28.85
CA PRO A 79 -15.71 6.79 -28.86
C PRO A 79 -15.45 6.06 -27.54
N ALA A 80 -16.24 5.03 -27.26
CA ALA A 80 -16.22 4.33 -25.98
C ALA A 80 -14.87 3.67 -25.64
N ALA A 81 -14.01 3.47 -26.65
CA ALA A 81 -12.67 2.92 -26.51
C ALA A 81 -11.74 3.74 -25.60
N TYR A 82 -12.03 5.03 -25.40
CA TYR A 82 -11.26 5.86 -24.46
C TYR A 82 -11.62 5.60 -22.99
N ASN A 83 -12.82 5.10 -22.69
CA ASN A 83 -13.25 4.89 -21.30
C ASN A 83 -12.60 3.66 -20.67
N GLY A 84 -12.61 3.61 -19.35
CA GLY A 84 -12.05 2.51 -18.56
C GLY A 84 -10.76 2.89 -17.87
N GLU A 85 -10.11 1.89 -17.30
CA GLU A 85 -8.81 2.06 -16.65
C GLU A 85 -7.68 1.97 -17.68
N HIS A 86 -6.65 2.79 -17.53
CA HIS A 86 -5.48 2.80 -18.41
C HIS A 86 -4.20 3.08 -17.62
N ARG A 87 -3.08 2.51 -18.07
CA ARG A 87 -1.75 2.84 -17.51
C ARG A 87 -1.22 4.12 -18.13
N VAL A 88 -0.72 5.02 -17.29
CA VAL A 88 -0.04 6.24 -17.74
C VAL A 88 1.33 5.89 -18.30
N MET A 89 1.60 6.34 -19.53
CA MET A 89 2.82 6.05 -20.29
C MET A 89 3.78 7.24 -20.38
N LEU A 90 3.24 8.46 -20.30
CA LEU A 90 4.01 9.70 -20.29
C LEU A 90 3.17 10.81 -19.65
N VAL A 91 3.85 11.74 -19.00
CA VAL A 91 3.24 12.96 -18.45
C VAL A 91 4.08 14.18 -18.78
N THR A 92 3.42 15.31 -19.00
CA THR A 92 4.01 16.65 -18.92
C THR A 92 3.26 17.45 -17.84
N ALA A 93 3.45 18.77 -17.77
CA ALA A 93 2.69 19.61 -16.85
C ALA A 93 1.19 19.67 -17.19
N THR A 94 0.82 19.47 -18.46
CA THR A 94 -0.55 19.69 -18.96
C THR A 94 -1.11 18.53 -19.78
N GLN A 95 -0.33 17.47 -20.01
CA GLN A 95 -0.74 16.35 -20.84
C GLN A 95 -0.40 14.99 -20.21
N VAL A 96 -1.31 14.03 -20.38
CA VAL A 96 -1.15 12.64 -19.95
C VAL A 96 -1.34 11.74 -21.16
N TRP A 97 -0.36 10.88 -21.44
CA TRP A 97 -0.48 9.82 -22.44
C TRP A 97 -0.76 8.48 -21.78
N PHE A 98 -1.65 7.70 -22.39
CA PHE A 98 -2.00 6.36 -21.94
C PHE A 98 -2.31 5.45 -23.14
N GLU A 99 -1.96 4.18 -23.01
CA GLU A 99 -2.17 3.19 -24.06
C GLU A 99 -3.64 2.75 -24.10
N LEU A 100 -4.17 2.53 -25.31
CA LEU A 100 -5.50 1.97 -25.54
C LEU A 100 -5.35 0.56 -26.09
N ASP A 101 -6.00 -0.42 -25.47
CA ASP A 101 -5.93 -1.83 -25.91
C ASP A 101 -6.31 -2.04 -27.38
N GLY A 102 -7.27 -1.24 -27.87
CA GLY A 102 -7.77 -1.31 -29.24
C GLY A 102 -6.99 -0.46 -30.24
N GLY A 103 -5.95 0.25 -29.80
CA GLY A 103 -5.22 1.22 -30.62
C GLY A 103 -6.05 2.47 -30.93
N ASN A 104 -5.81 3.07 -32.12
CA ASN A 104 -6.44 4.33 -32.54
C ASN A 104 -7.97 4.21 -32.64
N PRO A 105 -8.76 4.97 -31.86
CA PRO A 105 -10.23 4.95 -31.91
C PRO A 105 -10.85 5.56 -33.17
N GLY A 106 -10.03 6.10 -34.09
CA GLY A 106 -10.47 6.67 -35.37
C GLY A 106 -11.05 8.09 -35.28
N ALA A 107 -11.31 8.60 -34.07
CA ALA A 107 -11.77 9.97 -33.84
C ALA A 107 -11.25 10.52 -32.49
N PRO A 108 -11.15 11.86 -32.35
CA PRO A 108 -10.91 12.49 -31.06
C PRO A 108 -12.01 12.17 -30.04
N GLY A 109 -11.66 12.25 -28.76
CA GLY A 109 -12.60 12.10 -27.66
C GLY A 109 -13.56 13.29 -27.57
N THR A 110 -14.86 13.00 -27.44
CA THR A 110 -15.93 13.98 -27.26
C THR A 110 -16.86 13.54 -26.13
N GLY A 111 -17.46 14.47 -25.42
CA GLY A 111 -18.38 14.17 -24.33
C GLY A 111 -18.74 15.42 -23.53
N ALA A 112 -19.93 15.44 -22.92
CA ALA A 112 -20.39 16.57 -22.11
C ALA A 112 -19.59 16.71 -20.80
N ALA A 113 -19.08 15.58 -20.27
CA ALA A 113 -18.30 15.52 -19.04
C ALA A 113 -17.22 14.44 -19.16
N MET A 114 -16.17 14.73 -19.94
CA MET A 114 -15.00 13.86 -20.05
C MET A 114 -14.16 14.02 -18.78
N THR A 115 -13.97 12.94 -18.01
CA THR A 115 -13.21 12.99 -16.75
C THR A 115 -12.07 11.99 -16.74
N MET A 116 -11.04 12.32 -15.98
CA MET A 116 -9.95 11.43 -15.62
C MET A 116 -9.77 11.48 -14.11
N LYS A 117 -9.48 10.34 -13.48
CA LYS A 117 -9.11 10.26 -12.05
C LYS A 117 -8.07 9.15 -11.83
N VAL A 118 -7.42 9.12 -10.67
CA VAL A 118 -6.61 7.95 -10.25
C VAL A 118 -7.56 6.80 -9.89
N ALA A 119 -7.33 5.63 -10.47
CA ALA A 119 -8.20 4.47 -10.33
C ALA A 119 -8.05 3.77 -8.95
N PRO A 120 -9.14 3.31 -8.31
CA PRO A 120 -9.07 2.57 -7.03
C PRO A 120 -8.52 1.15 -7.20
N LEU A 121 -8.17 0.46 -6.11
CA LEU A 121 -7.79 -0.96 -6.11
C LEU A 121 -8.94 -1.94 -6.39
N GLY A 122 -10.19 -1.47 -6.37
CA GLY A 122 -11.36 -2.30 -6.69
C GLY A 122 -11.82 -3.21 -5.55
N TRP A 123 -11.57 -2.80 -4.30
CA TRP A 123 -12.13 -3.44 -3.11
C TRP A 123 -13.58 -2.97 -2.91
N THR A 124 -14.35 -3.76 -2.17
CA THR A 124 -15.75 -3.47 -1.84
C THR A 124 -15.85 -2.82 -0.47
N LEU A 125 -16.52 -1.67 -0.39
CA LEU A 125 -17.01 -1.09 0.85
C LEU A 125 -18.33 -1.78 1.23
N THR A 126 -18.36 -2.44 2.39
CA THR A 126 -19.55 -3.18 2.85
C THR A 126 -20.37 -2.37 3.83
N HIS A 127 -19.71 -1.61 4.70
CA HIS A 127 -20.35 -0.81 5.73
C HIS A 127 -19.57 0.50 5.95
N GLU A 128 -20.28 1.58 6.25
CA GLU A 128 -19.70 2.89 6.57
C GLU A 128 -20.58 3.57 7.62
N SER A 129 -19.96 4.24 8.60
CA SER A 129 -20.69 5.01 9.61
C SER A 129 -21.24 6.29 8.99
N GLY A 130 -22.35 6.82 9.54
CA GLY A 130 -22.96 8.05 9.02
C GLY A 130 -22.03 9.29 9.05
N ASP A 131 -20.98 9.26 9.87
CA ASP A 131 -19.96 10.31 9.94
C ASP A 131 -18.70 10.02 9.10
N GLY A 132 -18.66 8.89 8.38
CA GLY A 132 -17.54 8.49 7.51
C GLY A 132 -16.24 8.16 8.24
N LYS A 133 -16.27 7.95 9.56
CA LYS A 133 -15.06 7.69 10.38
C LYS A 133 -14.80 6.22 10.67
N VAL A 134 -15.73 5.34 10.32
CA VAL A 134 -15.62 3.89 10.45
C VAL A 134 -16.04 3.25 9.13
N ILE A 135 -15.27 2.29 8.65
CA ILE A 135 -15.59 1.50 7.45
C ILE A 135 -15.30 0.02 7.66
N ILE A 136 -16.03 -0.83 6.96
CA ILE A 136 -15.68 -2.25 6.76
C ILE A 136 -15.49 -2.50 5.26
N VAL A 137 -14.29 -2.97 4.90
CA VAL A 137 -13.90 -3.27 3.51
C VAL A 137 -13.45 -4.71 3.36
N ARG A 138 -13.61 -5.24 2.15
CA ARG A 138 -13.10 -6.55 1.75
C ARG A 138 -12.89 -6.63 0.23
N PRO A 139 -12.09 -7.57 -0.28
CA PRO A 139 -12.04 -7.86 -1.71
C PRO A 139 -13.39 -8.23 -2.29
N THR A 140 -13.57 -7.86 -3.55
CA THR A 140 -14.79 -8.11 -4.32
C THR A 140 -15.01 -9.60 -4.59
N ASN A 141 -13.95 -10.36 -4.87
CA ASN A 141 -14.05 -11.80 -5.03
C ASN A 141 -13.97 -12.51 -3.67
N VAL A 142 -15.15 -12.80 -3.10
CA VAL A 142 -15.30 -13.47 -1.79
C VAL A 142 -14.73 -14.88 -1.77
N ASN A 143 -14.84 -15.61 -2.89
CA ASN A 143 -14.40 -17.01 -2.96
C ASN A 143 -12.88 -17.14 -2.82
N GLU A 144 -12.13 -16.17 -3.34
CA GLU A 144 -10.67 -16.13 -3.25
C GLU A 144 -10.18 -15.46 -1.95
N SER A 145 -10.95 -14.53 -1.40
CA SER A 145 -10.59 -13.78 -0.19
C SER A 145 -10.99 -14.48 1.12
N GLY A 146 -11.73 -15.59 1.13
CA GLY A 146 -12.14 -16.22 2.39
C GLY A 146 -12.98 -15.30 3.30
N ASN A 147 -12.97 -15.57 4.61
CA ASN A 147 -14.01 -15.10 5.55
C ASN A 147 -13.70 -13.78 6.25
N VAL A 148 -12.45 -13.31 6.19
CA VAL A 148 -12.03 -12.12 6.92
C VAL A 148 -12.51 -10.84 6.21
N SER A 149 -12.79 -9.79 6.96
CA SER A 149 -12.98 -8.42 6.47
C SER A 149 -12.18 -7.45 7.34
N TRP A 150 -11.93 -6.24 6.83
CA TRP A 150 -11.15 -5.23 7.55
C TRP A 150 -12.04 -4.12 8.04
N ARG A 151 -12.08 -3.95 9.36
CA ARG A 151 -12.73 -2.80 9.99
C ARG A 151 -11.68 -1.76 10.34
N PHE A 152 -11.92 -0.54 9.89
CA PHE A 152 -11.14 0.64 10.26
C PHE A 152 -12.00 1.58 11.08
N ASP A 153 -11.48 2.08 12.20
CA ASP A 153 -12.16 3.04 13.06
C ASP A 153 -11.21 4.15 13.45
N ASN A 154 -11.47 5.32 12.89
CA ASN A 154 -10.71 6.54 13.07
C ASN A 154 -11.58 7.65 13.68
N THR A 155 -12.49 7.27 14.59
CA THR A 155 -13.29 8.23 15.37
C THR A 155 -12.42 9.01 16.36
N ALA A 156 -12.85 10.23 16.73
CA ALA A 156 -12.14 11.10 17.69
C ALA A 156 -12.04 10.45 19.09
N PHE A 157 -13.02 9.62 19.45
CA PHE A 157 -13.07 8.84 20.68
C PHE A 157 -12.36 7.49 20.59
N SER A 158 -11.61 7.22 19.50
CA SER A 158 -10.88 5.96 19.43
C SER A 158 -9.93 5.77 20.62
N GLY A 159 -9.54 6.82 21.38
CA GLY A 159 -8.80 6.67 22.65
C GLY A 159 -7.32 6.34 22.44
N TRP A 160 -6.86 6.44 21.20
CA TRP A 160 -5.50 6.09 20.79
C TRP A 160 -4.75 7.32 20.29
N THR A 161 -4.96 8.44 20.99
CA THR A 161 -4.11 9.63 20.96
C THR A 161 -3.60 9.86 22.37
N GLY A 162 -2.32 10.19 22.51
CA GLY A 162 -1.72 10.34 23.82
C GLY A 162 -0.29 10.84 23.72
N SER A 163 0.13 11.55 24.75
CA SER A 163 1.54 11.92 24.94
C SER A 163 2.19 10.91 25.88
N ASN A 164 3.39 10.46 25.53
CA ASN A 164 4.21 9.68 26.45
C ASN A 164 4.77 10.55 27.60
N ALA A 165 5.53 9.96 28.52
CA ALA A 165 6.08 10.67 29.69
C ALA A 165 7.04 11.82 29.33
N TRP A 166 7.49 11.91 28.07
CA TRP A 166 8.39 12.95 27.56
C TRP A 166 7.65 14.04 26.77
N GLY A 167 6.32 13.99 26.71
CA GLY A 167 5.49 14.97 26.02
C GLY A 167 5.35 14.75 24.52
N TYR A 168 5.80 13.62 23.97
CA TYR A 168 5.69 13.31 22.55
C TYR A 168 4.39 12.57 22.25
N GLY A 169 3.60 13.11 21.32
CA GLY A 169 2.30 12.55 20.94
C GLY A 169 2.39 11.44 19.88
N ALA A 170 1.55 10.41 20.01
CA ALA A 170 1.24 9.46 18.94
C ALA A 170 -0.27 9.42 18.68
N TYR A 171 -0.67 9.12 17.44
CA TYR A 171 -2.06 9.14 16.97
C TYR A 171 -2.35 7.92 16.08
N PHE A 172 -3.25 7.07 16.54
CA PHE A 172 -3.58 5.82 15.87
C PHE A 172 -5.07 5.72 15.53
N ALA A 173 -5.35 4.93 14.50
CA ALA A 173 -6.68 4.40 14.22
C ALA A 173 -6.70 2.90 14.53
N LYS A 174 -7.88 2.38 14.88
CA LYS A 174 -8.06 0.94 15.02
C LYS A 174 -8.13 0.30 13.64
N VAL A 175 -7.43 -0.82 13.50
CA VAL A 175 -7.52 -1.75 12.37
C VAL A 175 -7.83 -3.12 12.93
N ALA A 176 -8.91 -3.75 12.46
CA ALA A 176 -9.34 -5.05 12.95
C ALA A 176 -9.60 -6.02 11.81
N MET A 177 -9.20 -7.27 12.03
CA MET A 177 -9.69 -8.41 11.27
C MET A 177 -10.99 -8.87 11.93
N VAL A 178 -12.07 -8.86 11.16
CA VAL A 178 -13.41 -9.23 11.62
C VAL A 178 -14.02 -10.29 10.71
N GLU A 179 -14.94 -11.07 11.23
CA GLU A 179 -15.78 -12.02 10.49
C GLU A 179 -17.22 -11.98 11.00
N ASP A 180 -18.12 -12.76 10.40
CA ASP A 180 -19.55 -12.81 10.75
C ASP A 180 -20.17 -11.40 10.84
N VAL A 181 -19.83 -10.55 9.87
CA VAL A 181 -20.25 -9.14 9.86
C VAL A 181 -21.74 -9.07 9.54
N VAL A 182 -22.52 -8.58 10.50
CA VAL A 182 -23.95 -8.27 10.35
C VAL A 182 -24.15 -6.79 10.04
N ASP A 183 -23.44 -5.94 10.77
CA ASP A 183 -23.41 -4.49 10.56
C ASP A 183 -22.07 -3.90 11.05
N ILE A 184 -21.94 -2.56 11.01
CA ILE A 184 -20.69 -1.86 11.35
C ILE A 184 -20.25 -1.99 12.82
N ASN A 185 -21.16 -2.36 13.72
CA ASN A 185 -20.97 -2.53 15.16
C ASN A 185 -21.19 -3.99 15.62
N THR A 186 -21.80 -4.84 14.79
CA THR A 186 -22.10 -6.24 15.10
C THR A 186 -21.29 -7.18 14.20
N PHE A 187 -20.23 -7.77 14.77
CA PHE A 187 -19.31 -8.68 14.09
C PHE A 187 -18.49 -9.49 15.11
N THR A 188 -17.87 -10.57 14.66
CA THR A 188 -16.89 -11.33 15.43
C THR A 188 -15.49 -10.74 15.21
N THR A 189 -14.84 -10.26 16.27
CA THR A 189 -13.45 -9.79 16.20
C THR A 189 -12.49 -10.99 16.22
N ILE A 190 -11.61 -11.09 15.21
CA ILE A 190 -10.49 -12.04 15.21
C ILE A 190 -9.30 -11.41 15.95
N LEU A 191 -8.96 -10.17 15.58
CA LEU A 191 -7.92 -9.37 16.20
C LEU A 191 -8.17 -7.89 15.94
N GLU A 192 -7.88 -7.05 16.93
CA GLU A 192 -7.82 -5.59 16.79
C GLU A 192 -6.40 -5.09 17.09
N HIS A 193 -5.86 -4.22 16.23
CA HIS A 193 -4.62 -3.50 16.48
C HIS A 193 -4.70 -2.07 15.92
N ARG A 194 -3.55 -1.46 15.61
CA ARG A 194 -3.40 -0.02 15.35
C ARG A 194 -2.53 0.24 14.14
N TRP A 195 -2.93 1.24 13.36
CA TRP A 195 -2.13 1.88 12.30
C TRP A 195 -1.99 3.38 12.58
N PRO A 196 -0.90 4.01 12.11
CA PRO A 196 -0.73 5.45 12.24
C PRO A 196 -1.83 6.19 11.48
N ALA A 197 -2.36 7.24 12.11
CA ALA A 197 -3.50 8.01 11.61
C ALA A 197 -3.23 9.52 11.61
N THR A 198 -1.96 9.90 11.45
CA THR A 198 -1.51 11.30 11.41
C THR A 198 -0.26 11.42 10.56
N GLN A 199 -0.03 12.62 10.04
CA GLN A 199 1.27 13.03 9.51
C GLN A 199 1.89 14.21 10.27
N ARG A 200 1.36 14.60 11.43
CA ARG A 200 1.74 15.78 12.23
C ARG A 200 3.25 16.06 12.29
N PHE A 201 4.03 15.01 12.51
CA PHE A 201 5.47 15.12 12.74
C PHE A 201 6.32 14.70 11.53
N SER A 202 5.70 14.27 10.44
CA SER A 202 6.40 13.72 9.28
C SER A 202 6.39 14.67 8.09
N ALA A 203 7.16 14.36 7.06
CA ALA A 203 7.18 15.05 5.78
C ALA A 203 5.87 14.95 4.96
N LYS A 204 4.78 14.41 5.53
CA LYS A 204 3.48 14.20 4.88
C LYS A 204 3.55 13.29 3.64
N VAL A 205 4.57 12.43 3.60
CA VAL A 205 4.75 11.43 2.54
C VAL A 205 4.02 10.15 2.91
N TRP A 206 3.33 9.57 1.93
CA TRP A 206 2.81 8.21 2.03
C TRP A 206 2.81 7.54 0.65
N ASP A 207 2.95 6.21 0.64
CA ASP A 207 2.75 5.39 -0.55
C ASP A 207 1.82 4.21 -0.21
N PHE A 208 1.04 3.78 -1.20
CA PHE A 208 0.39 2.48 -1.18
C PHE A 208 0.81 1.68 -2.40
N VAL A 209 0.91 0.36 -2.26
CA VAL A 209 0.99 -0.57 -3.40
C VAL A 209 0.10 -1.75 -3.10
N GLY A 210 -0.72 -2.18 -4.04
CA GLY A 210 -1.66 -3.26 -3.77
C GLY A 210 -2.30 -3.84 -5.02
N ASP A 211 -3.04 -4.92 -4.80
CA ASP A 211 -4.01 -5.47 -5.74
C ASP A 211 -5.41 -5.53 -5.10
N ASN A 212 -6.34 -6.22 -5.76
CA ASN A 212 -7.70 -6.42 -5.27
C ASN A 212 -7.80 -7.29 -3.99
N GLN A 213 -6.69 -7.77 -3.43
CA GLN A 213 -6.66 -8.68 -2.27
C GLN A 213 -5.53 -8.39 -1.25
N MET A 214 -4.52 -7.61 -1.59
CA MET A 214 -3.39 -7.22 -0.72
C MET A 214 -3.12 -5.72 -0.85
N LEU A 215 -2.89 -5.06 0.28
CA LEU A 215 -2.49 -3.67 0.38
C LEU A 215 -1.24 -3.55 1.24
N TYR A 216 -0.23 -2.88 0.71
CA TYR A 216 0.92 -2.37 1.45
C TYR A 216 0.74 -0.88 1.69
N TRP A 217 0.90 -0.45 2.94
CA TRP A 217 0.76 0.94 3.39
C TRP A 217 2.09 1.43 3.93
N LEU A 218 2.64 2.48 3.31
CA LEU A 218 3.97 3.00 3.60
C LEU A 218 3.94 4.47 4.04
N PRO A 219 3.40 4.78 5.23
CA PRO A 219 3.37 6.14 5.75
C PRO A 219 4.76 6.57 6.23
N ALA A 220 5.18 7.78 5.90
CA ALA A 220 6.25 8.43 6.63
C ALA A 220 5.75 8.74 8.06
N THR A 221 6.48 8.28 9.06
CA THR A 221 6.14 8.45 10.47
C THR A 221 7.24 9.17 11.20
N SER A 222 6.89 9.81 12.32
CA SER A 222 7.78 10.59 13.20
C SER A 222 8.52 11.76 12.54
N ALA A 223 9.25 12.53 13.35
CA ALA A 223 10.17 13.59 12.91
C ALA A 223 11.27 13.08 11.97
N ALA A 224 11.63 11.79 12.06
CA ALA A 224 12.59 11.20 11.12
C ALA A 224 12.02 11.08 9.69
N SER A 225 10.69 11.10 9.54
CA SER A 225 9.99 10.95 8.25
C SER A 225 10.39 9.67 7.50
N TYR A 226 10.65 8.60 8.24
CA TYR A 226 10.94 7.30 7.65
C TYR A 226 9.64 6.57 7.32
N GLN A 227 9.59 5.96 6.13
CA GLN A 227 8.43 5.17 5.74
C GLN A 227 8.43 3.84 6.50
N ALA A 228 7.49 3.72 7.43
CA ALA A 228 7.14 2.44 8.02
C ALA A 228 6.38 1.60 6.99
N ILE A 229 6.26 0.29 7.21
CA ILE A 229 5.57 -0.59 6.27
C ILE A 229 4.55 -1.43 7.00
N PHE A 230 3.30 -1.22 6.67
CA PHE A 230 2.19 -2.01 7.14
C PHE A 230 1.62 -2.78 5.95
N CYS A 231 0.89 -3.84 6.23
CA CYS A 231 0.19 -4.58 5.20
C CYS A 231 -1.11 -5.12 5.74
N MET A 232 -2.08 -5.27 4.84
CA MET A 232 -3.28 -6.02 5.09
C MET A 232 -3.68 -6.78 3.83
N GLY A 233 -4.32 -7.92 3.99
CA GLY A 233 -4.89 -8.65 2.86
C GLY A 233 -4.58 -10.11 2.92
N TYR A 234 -4.58 -10.74 1.76
CA TYR A 234 -4.54 -12.19 1.61
C TYR A 234 -3.25 -12.65 0.94
N ILE A 235 -2.56 -13.57 1.60
CA ILE A 235 -1.39 -14.25 1.03
C ILE A 235 -1.81 -15.29 -0.01
N ARG A 236 -0.89 -15.72 -0.87
CA ARG A 236 -1.11 -16.91 -1.69
C ARG A 236 -0.97 -18.16 -0.82
N THR A 237 -2.07 -18.64 -0.27
CA THR A 237 -2.08 -19.83 0.60
C THR A 237 -1.72 -21.11 -0.18
N ILE A 238 -0.96 -22.01 0.46
CA ILE A 238 -0.75 -23.36 -0.08
C ILE A 238 -1.87 -24.33 0.31
N ARG A 239 -2.74 -23.94 1.24
CA ARG A 239 -3.83 -24.79 1.72
C ARG A 239 -5.05 -24.59 0.82
N PRO A 240 -5.54 -25.65 0.14
CA PRO A 240 -6.81 -25.57 -0.57
C PRO A 240 -7.96 -25.18 0.37
N GLY A 241 -8.78 -24.22 -0.05
CA GLY A 241 -9.92 -23.74 0.75
C GLY A 241 -9.52 -23.04 2.06
N ASP A 242 -8.33 -22.44 2.12
CA ASP A 242 -7.94 -21.69 3.31
C ASP A 242 -8.82 -20.45 3.50
N ARG A 243 -9.71 -20.45 4.49
CA ARG A 243 -10.63 -19.33 4.72
C ARG A 243 -10.01 -18.17 5.49
N TYR A 244 -8.83 -18.38 6.08
CA TYR A 244 -8.22 -17.46 7.03
C TYR A 244 -6.76 -17.13 6.70
N HIS A 245 -6.40 -17.08 5.43
CA HIS A 245 -5.06 -16.67 4.99
C HIS A 245 -4.88 -15.13 4.96
N ALA A 246 -5.64 -14.41 5.80
CA ALA A 246 -5.59 -12.97 5.91
C ALA A 246 -4.48 -12.55 6.88
N VAL A 247 -3.58 -11.68 6.44
CA VAL A 247 -2.48 -11.15 7.25
C VAL A 247 -2.70 -9.67 7.58
N LEU A 248 -2.15 -9.26 8.72
CA LEU A 248 -2.03 -7.88 9.14
C LEU A 248 -0.61 -7.65 9.68
N CYS A 249 0.00 -6.54 9.27
CA CYS A 249 1.17 -5.97 9.90
C CYS A 249 0.74 -4.69 10.62
N HIS A 250 1.05 -4.54 11.91
CA HIS A 250 0.45 -3.54 12.79
C HIS A 250 1.48 -2.74 13.59
N SER A 251 1.06 -1.69 14.32
CA SER A 251 1.95 -0.94 15.23
C SER A 251 2.49 -1.83 16.34
N SER A 252 3.61 -1.48 16.98
CA SER A 252 4.16 -2.24 18.11
C SER A 252 3.32 -2.17 19.39
N THR A 253 2.39 -1.22 19.47
CA THR A 253 1.59 -0.95 20.66
C THR A 253 0.15 -0.65 20.32
N THR A 254 -0.73 -0.92 21.28
CA THR A 254 -2.10 -0.39 21.29
C THR A 254 -2.23 0.87 22.13
N ASN A 255 -1.22 1.23 22.92
CA ASN A 255 -1.24 2.39 23.82
C ASN A 255 -0.59 3.62 23.17
N ALA A 256 -1.32 4.73 23.04
CA ALA A 256 -0.78 5.95 22.46
C ALA A 256 0.19 6.72 23.38
N GLY A 257 0.19 6.45 24.69
CA GLY A 257 1.14 7.00 25.66
C GLY A 257 2.37 6.12 25.91
N ASP A 258 2.68 5.19 25.00
CA ASP A 258 3.80 4.26 25.15
C ASP A 258 5.15 5.01 25.17
N ASN A 259 5.93 4.79 26.22
CA ASN A 259 7.26 5.42 26.38
C ASN A 259 8.30 4.91 25.37
N LEU A 260 8.01 3.84 24.62
CA LEU A 260 8.86 3.37 23.54
C LEU A 260 8.50 4.01 22.20
N ILE A 261 7.55 4.95 22.12
CA ILE A 261 7.15 5.63 20.89
C ILE A 261 7.21 7.13 21.07
N SER A 262 7.95 7.82 20.20
CA SER A 262 7.99 9.28 20.16
C SER A 262 8.01 9.79 18.73
N TRP A 263 6.86 10.22 18.22
CA TRP A 263 6.80 10.76 16.86
C TRP A 263 7.32 12.19 16.74
N GLY A 264 7.40 12.95 17.84
CA GLY A 264 7.94 14.32 17.82
C GLY A 264 9.46 14.41 17.62
N VAL A 265 10.20 13.30 17.71
CA VAL A 265 11.67 13.28 17.64
C VAL A 265 12.17 12.03 16.91
N ARG A 266 13.43 12.05 16.46
CA ARG A 266 14.13 10.83 16.02
C ARG A 266 14.67 10.07 17.22
N ASP A 267 15.56 10.71 17.97
CA ASP A 267 16.22 10.09 19.11
C ASP A 267 15.54 10.54 20.39
N GLN A 268 14.84 9.60 21.02
CA GLN A 268 14.13 9.85 22.26
C GLN A 268 15.11 9.73 23.46
N PRO A 269 14.95 10.54 24.52
CA PRO A 269 15.76 10.43 25.74
C PRO A 269 15.79 9.04 26.39
N GLY A 270 14.74 8.24 26.21
CA GLY A 270 14.60 6.89 26.77
C GLY A 270 15.38 5.77 26.08
N GLY A 271 16.13 6.06 25.01
CA GLY A 271 17.00 5.06 24.36
C GLY A 271 16.30 4.10 23.38
N VAL A 272 14.97 4.17 23.24
CA VAL A 272 14.19 3.47 22.20
C VAL A 272 13.16 4.41 21.58
N ASN A 273 12.95 4.32 20.26
CA ASN A 273 11.85 4.97 19.56
C ASN A 273 11.27 4.08 18.45
N ASN A 274 10.19 3.38 18.74
CA ASN A 274 9.47 2.50 17.83
C ASN A 274 8.50 3.31 16.96
N SER A 275 8.77 3.39 15.66
CA SER A 275 7.94 4.15 14.70
C SER A 275 7.45 3.32 13.51
N GLY A 276 7.84 2.04 13.41
CA GLY A 276 7.44 1.19 12.30
C GLY A 276 7.30 -0.28 12.65
N THR A 277 7.59 -1.14 11.67
CA THR A 277 7.43 -2.60 11.77
C THR A 277 8.66 -3.30 11.20
N PRO A 278 8.90 -4.57 11.54
CA PRO A 278 9.94 -5.38 10.96
C PRO A 278 9.46 -6.18 9.73
N LEU A 279 8.51 -5.67 8.93
CA LEU A 279 7.89 -6.44 7.83
C LEU A 279 8.94 -7.09 6.91
N THR A 280 10.00 -6.36 6.57
CA THR A 280 11.04 -6.78 5.62
C THR A 280 12.28 -7.39 6.26
N SER A 281 12.24 -7.65 7.56
CA SER A 281 13.20 -8.55 8.21
C SER A 281 12.70 -9.99 8.14
N PHE A 282 13.60 -10.88 7.75
CA PHE A 282 13.34 -12.32 7.71
C PHE A 282 13.44 -12.92 9.11
N ASP A 283 12.71 -14.00 9.37
CA ASP A 283 12.71 -14.70 10.66
C ASP A 283 12.33 -13.82 11.87
N GLN A 284 11.56 -12.74 11.62
CA GLN A 284 11.05 -11.82 12.64
C GLN A 284 9.51 -11.86 12.70
N PRO A 285 8.92 -12.40 13.79
CA PRO A 285 7.47 -12.51 13.95
C PRO A 285 6.81 -11.24 14.53
N GLY A 286 7.60 -10.25 14.93
CA GLY A 286 7.10 -9.03 15.57
C GLY A 286 6.12 -8.26 14.68
N GLN A 287 5.03 -7.76 15.29
CA GLN A 287 4.01 -6.93 14.66
C GLN A 287 3.29 -7.55 13.45
N LYS A 288 3.36 -8.89 13.30
CA LYS A 288 2.79 -9.65 12.19
C LYS A 288 1.84 -10.70 12.74
N VAL A 289 0.63 -10.70 12.21
CA VAL A 289 -0.44 -11.62 12.62
C VAL A 289 -1.18 -12.14 11.40
N ILE A 290 -1.59 -13.39 11.46
CA ILE A 290 -2.44 -14.05 10.47
C ILE A 290 -3.73 -14.49 11.18
N ALA A 291 -4.87 -14.30 10.52
CA ALA A 291 -6.16 -14.67 11.06
C ALA A 291 -6.21 -16.19 11.24
N ARG A 292 -6.54 -16.66 12.46
CA ARG A 292 -6.63 -18.08 12.83
C ARG A 292 -5.35 -18.92 12.55
N PRO A 293 -4.91 -19.80 13.47
CA PRO A 293 -3.80 -20.72 13.17
C PRO A 293 -4.13 -21.70 12.04
N TYR A 294 -3.17 -22.53 11.64
CA TYR A 294 -3.30 -23.47 10.51
C TYR A 294 -4.48 -24.43 10.63
N HIS A 295 -5.01 -24.69 11.83
CA HIS A 295 -6.21 -25.50 12.03
C HIS A 295 -7.53 -24.72 11.81
N GLN A 296 -7.46 -23.41 11.54
CA GLN A 296 -8.58 -22.49 11.27
C GLN A 296 -9.59 -22.34 12.42
N LEU A 297 -9.14 -22.58 13.65
CA LEU A 297 -9.95 -22.32 14.85
C LEU A 297 -9.47 -21.04 15.52
N PHE A 298 -10.26 -20.52 16.45
CA PHE A 298 -10.10 -19.31 17.28
C PHE A 298 -8.76 -18.54 17.30
N GLY A 299 -8.88 -17.23 17.53
CA GLY A 299 -7.77 -16.28 17.66
C GLY A 299 -7.04 -15.93 16.37
N SER A 300 -5.80 -15.52 16.53
CA SER A 300 -4.81 -15.22 15.49
C SER A 300 -3.47 -15.79 15.93
N THR A 301 -2.54 -15.95 15.00
CA THR A 301 -1.17 -16.39 15.32
C THR A 301 -0.15 -15.52 14.61
N SER A 302 1.09 -15.55 15.05
CA SER A 302 2.18 -14.81 14.41
C SER A 302 2.66 -15.52 13.14
N TRP A 303 3.30 -14.74 12.27
CA TRP A 303 3.97 -15.24 11.08
C TRP A 303 5.22 -14.41 10.77
N TRP A 304 6.12 -14.95 9.95
CA TRP A 304 7.28 -14.24 9.44
C TRP A 304 7.57 -14.61 7.99
N LEU A 305 8.38 -13.76 7.34
CA LEU A 305 8.91 -14.06 6.02
C LEU A 305 10.18 -14.89 6.15
N LYS A 306 10.39 -15.80 5.18
CA LYS A 306 11.65 -16.54 5.03
C LYS A 306 12.41 -16.08 3.79
N GLY A 307 13.73 -15.94 3.91
CA GLY A 307 14.59 -15.47 2.82
C GLY A 307 16.07 -15.79 3.04
N LEU A 308 16.90 -15.37 2.08
CA LEU A 308 18.31 -15.72 1.99
C LEU A 308 19.19 -14.98 3.01
N PHE A 309 19.00 -13.67 3.14
CA PHE A 309 19.73 -12.81 4.09
C PHE A 309 18.88 -12.46 5.32
N GLY A 310 19.38 -11.61 6.22
CA GLY A 310 18.63 -11.22 7.41
C GLY A 310 17.45 -10.29 7.13
N ARG A 311 17.49 -9.52 6.05
CA ARG A 311 16.42 -8.58 5.65
C ARG A 311 16.53 -8.20 4.17
N PHE A 312 15.51 -7.51 3.67
CA PHE A 312 15.54 -6.97 2.32
C PHE A 312 16.58 -5.85 2.22
N GLY A 313 17.24 -5.75 1.07
CA GLY A 313 18.23 -4.71 0.78
C GLY A 313 19.52 -4.81 1.58
N ASN A 314 19.82 -5.97 2.16
CA ASN A 314 21.05 -6.17 2.94
C ASN A 314 21.58 -7.60 2.76
N GLY A 315 22.77 -7.73 2.19
CA GLY A 315 23.43 -9.02 2.00
C GLY A 315 24.62 -8.93 1.05
N LEU A 316 24.44 -8.25 -0.09
CA LEU A 316 25.47 -8.03 -1.10
C LEU A 316 25.83 -6.55 -1.20
N SER A 317 27.10 -6.28 -1.53
CA SER A 317 27.55 -4.96 -1.94
C SER A 317 26.88 -4.55 -3.24
N VAL A 318 26.58 -3.25 -3.38
CA VAL A 318 26.07 -2.68 -4.62
C VAL A 318 27.02 -1.56 -5.08
N PRO A 319 27.62 -1.67 -6.28
CA PRO A 319 27.51 -2.81 -7.19
C PRO A 319 28.24 -4.06 -6.67
N ASN A 320 27.86 -5.24 -7.17
CA ASN A 320 28.56 -6.48 -6.86
C ASN A 320 29.96 -6.48 -7.49
N GLY A 321 30.99 -6.86 -6.72
CA GLY A 321 32.38 -6.73 -7.17
C GLY A 321 32.76 -7.62 -8.37
N SER A 322 32.05 -8.72 -8.61
CA SER A 322 32.41 -9.69 -9.66
C SER A 322 31.93 -9.27 -11.06
N ASP A 323 30.83 -8.54 -11.16
CA ASP A 323 30.15 -8.26 -12.43
C ASP A 323 29.52 -6.87 -12.49
N ASN A 324 29.74 -6.04 -11.47
CA ASN A 324 29.13 -4.72 -11.31
C ASN A 324 27.58 -4.74 -11.22
N GLY A 325 26.99 -5.90 -10.89
CA GLY A 325 25.54 -6.13 -10.92
C GLY A 325 24.76 -5.67 -9.69
N PHE A 326 23.45 -5.55 -9.84
CA PHE A 326 22.47 -5.43 -8.74
C PHE A 326 21.55 -6.64 -8.74
N TYR A 327 21.45 -7.29 -7.59
CA TYR A 327 20.76 -8.58 -7.45
C TYR A 327 19.51 -8.46 -6.58
N PHE A 328 18.50 -9.24 -6.93
CA PHE A 328 17.26 -9.37 -6.17
C PHE A 328 16.65 -10.77 -6.36
N SER A 329 15.87 -11.21 -5.39
CA SER A 329 15.01 -12.39 -5.53
C SER A 329 13.78 -12.05 -6.36
N THR A 330 13.47 -12.93 -7.32
CA THR A 330 12.20 -12.95 -8.05
C THR A 330 11.25 -14.03 -7.51
N ASP A 331 11.76 -14.94 -6.67
CA ASP A 331 10.97 -16.01 -6.09
C ASP A 331 9.92 -15.48 -5.11
N PRO A 332 8.70 -16.07 -5.07
CA PRO A 332 7.69 -15.72 -4.09
C PRO A 332 8.22 -15.90 -2.66
N ILE A 333 8.00 -14.90 -1.80
CA ILE A 333 8.53 -14.94 -0.44
C ILE A 333 7.63 -15.77 0.46
N MET A 334 8.19 -16.82 1.05
CA MET A 334 7.46 -17.72 1.94
C MET A 334 6.97 -17.00 3.19
N VAL A 335 5.72 -17.31 3.55
CA VAL A 335 5.08 -16.91 4.80
C VAL A 335 5.03 -18.14 5.71
N ILE A 336 5.78 -18.08 6.79
CA ILE A 336 5.85 -19.13 7.80
C ILE A 336 5.03 -18.69 9.01
N GLU A 337 4.07 -19.51 9.38
CA GLU A 337 3.30 -19.37 10.60
C GLU A 337 4.09 -19.91 11.81
N ASN A 338 3.76 -19.40 13.00
CA ASN A 338 4.20 -19.96 14.28
C ASN A 338 4.15 -21.50 14.29
N GLY A 339 5.19 -22.13 14.84
CA GLY A 339 5.40 -23.57 14.75
C GLY A 339 6.15 -24.04 13.50
N ASN A 340 6.69 -23.11 12.70
CA ASN A 340 7.41 -23.39 11.44
C ASN A 340 6.53 -24.04 10.36
N HIS A 341 5.26 -23.64 10.29
CA HIS A 341 4.35 -24.14 9.28
C HIS A 341 4.34 -23.20 8.07
N LEU A 342 4.71 -23.70 6.89
CA LEU A 342 4.52 -22.94 5.66
C LEU A 342 3.03 -22.71 5.43
N ARG A 343 2.59 -21.45 5.43
CA ARG A 343 1.18 -21.10 5.19
C ARG A 343 0.93 -20.64 3.77
N GLY A 344 1.93 -20.05 3.12
CA GLY A 344 1.78 -19.52 1.77
C GLY A 344 2.95 -18.66 1.32
N TYR A 345 2.66 -17.79 0.36
CA TYR A 345 3.62 -16.84 -0.20
C TYR A 345 3.05 -15.42 -0.20
N MET A 346 3.92 -14.46 0.10
CA MET A 346 3.58 -13.06 0.14
C MET A 346 3.55 -12.48 -1.29
N PRO A 347 2.42 -11.92 -1.75
CA PRO A 347 2.28 -11.39 -3.11
C PRO A 347 3.02 -10.06 -3.31
N GLY A 348 3.55 -9.84 -4.51
CA GLY A 348 3.98 -8.53 -5.00
C GLY A 348 5.38 -8.07 -4.62
N PHE A 349 6.05 -8.72 -3.66
CA PHE A 349 7.42 -8.36 -3.30
C PHE A 349 8.44 -8.78 -4.37
N VAL A 350 9.39 -7.88 -4.60
CA VAL A 350 10.70 -8.16 -5.19
C VAL A 350 11.72 -7.85 -4.11
N VAL A 351 12.67 -8.74 -3.85
CA VAL A 351 13.60 -8.62 -2.71
C VAL A 351 14.99 -8.22 -3.16
N PRO A 352 15.36 -6.92 -3.08
CA PRO A 352 16.75 -6.50 -3.21
C PRO A 352 17.69 -7.26 -2.28
N TYR A 353 18.88 -7.62 -2.77
CA TYR A 353 19.97 -8.14 -1.94
C TYR A 353 20.94 -7.05 -1.46
N GLY A 354 20.78 -5.81 -1.94
CA GLY A 354 21.49 -4.64 -1.44
C GLY A 354 20.64 -3.37 -1.52
N ASP A 355 21.15 -2.28 -0.97
CA ASP A 355 20.43 -1.00 -0.84
C ASP A 355 21.02 0.06 -1.77
N VAL A 356 20.16 0.80 -2.48
CA VAL A 356 20.54 1.93 -3.34
C VAL A 356 19.67 3.13 -2.99
N ILE A 357 20.25 4.09 -2.27
CA ILE A 357 19.51 5.25 -1.73
C ILE A 357 18.78 6.02 -2.85
N ALA A 358 19.43 6.19 -4.00
CA ALA A 358 18.91 6.95 -5.12
C ALA A 358 17.70 6.31 -5.83
N TRP A 359 17.35 5.06 -5.50
CA TRP A 359 16.21 4.34 -6.10
C TRP A 359 14.92 4.48 -5.29
N HIS A 360 14.98 5.16 -4.14
CA HIS A 360 13.82 5.43 -3.32
C HIS A 360 12.71 6.13 -4.12
N ARG A 361 11.51 5.53 -4.13
CA ARG A 361 10.27 5.98 -4.78
C ARG A 361 10.38 6.11 -6.31
N LYS A 362 11.24 5.29 -6.94
CA LYS A 362 11.40 5.22 -8.39
C LYS A 362 10.88 3.91 -8.96
N ASN A 363 10.41 3.97 -10.20
CA ASN A 363 9.97 2.82 -10.97
C ASN A 363 11.04 2.46 -12.00
N PHE A 364 11.26 1.16 -12.19
CA PHE A 364 12.19 0.63 -13.18
C PHE A 364 11.47 -0.44 -13.99
N GLY A 365 11.50 -0.30 -15.31
CA GLY A 365 11.07 -1.34 -16.26
C GLY A 365 12.27 -2.09 -16.82
N ASP A 366 11.98 -3.14 -17.60
CA ASP A 366 12.95 -3.84 -18.45
C ASP A 366 14.19 -4.34 -17.69
N LEU A 367 14.00 -4.71 -16.42
CA LEU A 367 15.04 -5.33 -15.62
C LEU A 367 15.30 -6.74 -16.18
N PRO A 368 16.56 -7.12 -16.51
CA PRO A 368 16.85 -8.39 -17.17
C PRO A 368 16.30 -9.63 -16.44
N ALA A 369 16.24 -9.61 -15.11
CA ALA A 369 15.72 -10.71 -14.29
C ALA A 369 14.19 -10.70 -14.14
N LEU A 370 13.49 -9.65 -14.57
CA LEU A 370 12.02 -9.50 -14.49
C LEU A 370 11.46 -8.98 -15.83
N PRO A 371 11.57 -9.76 -16.91
CA PRO A 371 11.08 -9.35 -18.22
C PRO A 371 9.57 -9.08 -18.17
N GLY A 372 9.14 -7.98 -18.81
CA GLY A 372 7.73 -7.60 -18.88
C GLY A 372 7.13 -7.08 -17.57
N LYS A 373 7.96 -6.84 -16.53
CA LYS A 373 7.54 -6.25 -15.26
C LYS A 373 8.11 -4.85 -15.10
N LYS A 374 7.42 -4.05 -14.28
CA LYS A 374 7.95 -2.81 -13.72
C LYS A 374 7.99 -2.96 -12.20
N VAL A 375 9.09 -2.53 -11.60
CA VAL A 375 9.31 -2.60 -10.16
C VAL A 375 9.39 -1.20 -9.59
N ARG A 376 8.55 -0.90 -8.60
CA ARG A 376 8.67 0.30 -7.78
C ARG A 376 9.55 -0.01 -6.58
N PHE A 377 10.68 0.68 -6.45
CA PHE A 377 11.53 0.58 -5.28
C PHE A 377 11.21 1.66 -4.25
N ILE A 378 11.07 1.27 -3.00
CA ILE A 378 10.87 2.17 -1.86
C ILE A 378 11.81 1.74 -0.75
N ARG A 379 12.35 2.71 -0.02
CA ARG A 379 13.13 2.45 1.20
C ARG A 379 12.21 2.58 2.38
N GLY A 380 11.95 1.49 3.08
CA GLY A 380 11.12 1.48 4.26
C GLY A 380 11.79 0.77 5.43
N LEU A 381 11.21 0.91 6.61
CA LEU A 381 11.77 0.38 7.84
C LEU A 381 11.85 -1.15 7.82
N TYR A 382 13.00 -1.70 8.20
CA TYR A 382 13.17 -3.14 8.43
C TYR A 382 13.03 -3.54 9.91
N GLN A 383 12.90 -2.57 10.81
CA GLN A 383 12.69 -2.77 12.24
C GLN A 383 11.83 -1.63 12.82
N ALA A 384 11.23 -1.85 13.99
CA ALA A 384 10.40 -0.85 14.64
C ALA A 384 11.21 0.33 15.19
N ASN A 385 12.34 0.04 15.85
CA ASN A 385 13.18 1.05 16.50
C ASN A 385 14.00 1.86 15.47
N ILE A 386 13.84 3.17 15.49
CA ILE A 386 14.55 4.11 14.62
C ILE A 386 15.66 4.91 15.34
N GLN A 387 15.87 4.65 16.63
CA GLN A 387 16.84 5.40 17.42
C GLN A 387 18.28 5.08 17.01
N GLY A 388 19.09 6.13 16.84
CA GLY A 388 20.53 6.03 16.65
C GLY A 388 21.01 5.49 15.29
N VAL A 389 20.11 5.00 14.42
CA VAL A 389 20.45 4.45 13.09
C VAL A 389 19.37 4.72 12.05
N ASP A 390 19.76 4.86 10.77
CA ASP A 390 18.80 4.79 9.66
C ASP A 390 18.36 3.33 9.48
N ALA A 391 17.16 3.03 9.96
CA ALA A 391 16.58 1.70 9.97
C ALA A 391 15.84 1.35 8.66
N ARG A 392 16.12 2.04 7.55
CA ARG A 392 15.50 1.78 6.25
C ARG A 392 16.38 0.93 5.33
N SER A 393 15.75 0.12 4.49
CA SER A 393 16.41 -0.58 3.39
C SER A 393 15.49 -0.68 2.17
N LEU A 394 16.09 -0.94 1.00
CA LEU A 394 15.36 -1.03 -0.26
C LEU A 394 14.46 -2.26 -0.33
N ILE A 395 13.26 -2.05 -0.86
CA ILE A 395 12.21 -3.04 -1.09
C ILE A 395 11.63 -2.78 -2.47
N GLY A 396 11.37 -3.83 -3.24
CA GLY A 396 10.71 -3.72 -4.55
C GLY A 396 9.28 -4.22 -4.51
N PHE A 397 8.42 -3.61 -5.32
CA PHE A 397 7.08 -4.08 -5.62
C PHE A 397 6.90 -4.23 -7.12
N ASP A 398 6.45 -5.40 -7.60
CA ASP A 398 5.95 -5.55 -8.97
C ASP A 398 4.67 -4.72 -9.11
N ILE A 399 4.68 -3.67 -9.93
CA ILE A 399 3.52 -2.77 -10.13
C ILE A 399 2.70 -3.09 -11.39
N ILE A 400 3.04 -4.19 -12.08
CA ILE A 400 2.32 -4.71 -13.25
C ILE A 400 1.44 -5.89 -12.86
N GLY A 401 1.98 -6.85 -12.08
CA GLY A 401 1.28 -8.08 -11.75
C GLY A 401 1.10 -9.01 -12.97
N PRO A 402 0.19 -9.99 -12.92
CA PRO A 402 -0.68 -10.29 -11.79
C PRO A 402 0.11 -10.81 -10.58
N TRP A 403 -0.41 -10.51 -9.40
CA TRP A 403 0.12 -11.00 -8.13
C TRP A 403 -0.51 -12.30 -7.67
N ARG A 404 -1.43 -12.90 -8.43
CA ARG A 404 -2.07 -14.20 -8.21
C ARG A 404 -2.85 -14.59 -9.46
#